data_AF-B4GHV8-F1
#
_entry.id   AF-B4GHV8-F1
#
_cell.length_a   1.000
_cell.length_b   1.000
_cell.length_c   1.000
_cell.angle_alpha   90.00
_cell.angle_beta   90.00
_cell.angle_gamma   90.00
#
_symmetry.space_group_name_H-M   'P 1'
#
loop_
_entity.id
_entity.type
_entity.pdbx_description
1 polymer ?
#
loop_
_entity_poly.entity_id
_entity_poly.type
_entity_poly.pdbx_seq_one_letter_code
_entity_poly.pdbx_strand_id
1 'polypeptide(L)'
;MATNATIELALDRVDWCALAERQDVLPRVYTPGEVVMPEAGFMRGHGTFVEDENIKASVAGVIEKVNKLISVRPLKSRYVGEIGDVVVARVIEVQQKRWRVDTNSRLDSILLLSSVNLPGGELRRRSAEDEQMMRRYLDEGDLISAEVQNIFEEGTLSLYTRSLKYGKLSQGVLVKVFPALVKRRKMHFHNLPCGASVILGNNGYIWISPPKSQDQEGGEGGFAQNLGEAVPRNEREVIARLRNCILALAKCKLMLYDTSIQYAYDESLKYEAHELLQQNVIYDIGEQTQARLRDGDE
;
A
#
# COMPACT_ATOMS: atom_id res chain seq x y z
N MET A 1 38.38 9.36 13.53
CA MET A 1 37.21 10.13 13.98
C MET A 1 36.34 9.18 14.77
N ALA A 2 36.27 9.33 16.09
CA ALA A 2 35.44 8.48 16.93
C ALA A 2 33.98 8.80 16.64
N THR A 3 33.27 7.90 15.96
CA THR A 3 31.81 7.95 15.87
C THR A 3 31.28 7.65 17.26
N ASN A 4 30.98 8.70 18.04
CA ASN A 4 30.24 8.57 19.29
C ASN A 4 28.88 7.98 18.94
N ALA A 5 28.72 6.67 19.12
CA ALA A 5 27.41 6.04 19.02
C ALA A 5 26.57 6.59 20.18
N THR A 6 25.53 7.35 19.87
CA THR A 6 24.49 7.73 20.82
C THR A 6 23.72 6.46 21.18
N ILE A 7 24.05 5.87 22.33
CA ILE A 7 23.33 4.72 22.89
C ILE A 7 22.16 5.28 23.70
N GLU A 8 20.97 5.35 23.09
CA GLU A 8 19.74 5.68 23.81
C GLU A 8 19.25 4.47 24.61
N LEU A 9 18.81 4.69 25.85
CA LEU A 9 18.31 3.62 26.71
C LEU A 9 16.92 3.19 26.24
N ALA A 10 16.52 1.95 26.51
CA ALA A 10 15.17 1.48 26.19
C ALA A 10 14.06 2.28 26.89
N LEU A 11 14.41 3.00 27.96
CA LEU A 11 13.53 3.90 28.71
C LEU A 11 13.26 5.23 27.97
N ASP A 12 14.18 5.65 27.08
CA ASP A 12 14.08 6.88 26.28
C ASP A 12 13.25 6.68 25.00
N ARG A 13 12.70 5.47 24.81
CA ARG A 13 11.84 5.17 23.66
C ARG A 13 10.60 6.02 23.73
N VAL A 14 10.35 6.75 22.66
CA VAL A 14 9.20 7.63 22.56
C VAL A 14 7.91 6.83 22.69
N ASP A 15 6.98 7.35 23.49
CA ASP A 15 5.68 6.73 23.67
C ASP A 15 4.78 7.03 22.47
N TRP A 16 4.73 6.08 21.53
CA TRP A 16 3.92 6.19 20.32
C TRP A 16 2.42 6.30 20.60
N CYS A 17 1.95 5.92 21.80
CA CYS A 17 0.55 6.05 22.19
C CYS A 17 0.12 7.51 22.35
N ALA A 18 1.05 8.42 22.66
CA ALA A 18 0.74 9.85 22.80
C ALA A 18 0.28 10.51 21.49
N LEU A 19 0.69 9.95 20.35
CA LEU A 19 0.27 10.36 18.99
C LEU A 19 -1.10 9.83 18.58
N ALA A 20 -1.66 8.85 19.28
CA ALA A 20 -3.00 8.39 18.98
C ALA A 20 -3.98 9.55 19.25
N GLU A 21 -4.98 9.73 18.37
CA GLU A 21 -6.08 10.66 18.64
C GLU A 21 -6.58 10.42 20.06
N ARG A 22 -6.65 11.48 20.87
CA ARG A 22 -7.41 11.46 22.12
C ARG A 22 -8.88 11.39 21.75
N GLN A 23 -9.33 10.22 21.29
CA GLN A 23 -10.74 9.90 21.26
C GLN A 23 -11.16 9.70 22.70
N ASP A 24 -12.11 10.51 23.16
CA ASP A 24 -12.68 10.40 24.51
C ASP A 24 -13.29 9.01 24.78
N VAL A 25 -13.54 8.22 23.73
CA VAL A 25 -14.04 6.84 23.79
C VAL A 25 -13.14 5.91 22.98
N LEU A 26 -12.30 5.14 23.68
CA LEU A 26 -11.56 4.04 23.05
C LEU A 26 -12.55 2.95 22.59
N PRO A 27 -12.44 2.43 21.36
CA PRO A 27 -13.29 1.36 20.89
C PRO A 27 -13.06 0.10 21.74
N ARG A 28 -14.15 -0.55 22.17
CA ARG A 28 -14.06 -1.83 22.89
C ARG A 28 -13.44 -2.89 21.96
N VAL A 29 -12.33 -3.44 22.41
CA VAL A 29 -11.66 -4.57 21.76
C VAL A 29 -12.27 -5.87 22.26
N TYR A 30 -12.60 -6.75 21.33
CA TYR A 30 -13.10 -8.09 21.59
C TYR A 30 -11.99 -9.10 21.38
N THR A 31 -12.04 -10.18 22.16
CA THR A 31 -11.11 -11.29 22.05
C THR A 31 -11.75 -12.52 21.40
N PRO A 32 -10.97 -13.42 20.78
CA PRO A 32 -11.53 -14.64 20.20
C PRO A 32 -12.31 -15.46 21.24
N GLY A 33 -13.54 -15.87 20.90
CA GLY A 33 -14.47 -16.60 21.77
C GLY A 33 -15.42 -15.72 22.58
N GLU A 34 -15.19 -14.41 22.63
CA GLU A 34 -16.09 -13.48 23.32
C GLU A 34 -17.42 -13.36 22.56
N VAL A 35 -18.52 -13.39 23.31
CA VAL A 35 -19.87 -13.23 22.76
C VAL A 35 -20.07 -11.77 22.37
N VAL A 36 -20.35 -11.55 21.09
CA VAL A 36 -20.60 -10.24 20.51
C VAL A 36 -22.07 -9.87 20.67
N MET A 37 -22.97 -10.66 20.07
CA MET A 37 -24.42 -10.44 20.08
C MET A 37 -25.18 -11.77 19.88
N PRO A 38 -26.43 -11.88 20.37
CA PRO A 38 -27.30 -13.01 20.03
C PRO A 38 -27.69 -12.97 18.54
N GLU A 39 -27.91 -14.14 17.92
CA GLU A 39 -28.17 -14.29 16.47
C GLU A 39 -29.53 -13.73 16.01
N ALA A 40 -30.36 -13.22 16.93
CA ALA A 40 -31.72 -12.74 16.68
C ALA A 40 -31.81 -11.57 15.67
N GLY A 41 -31.77 -11.88 14.37
CA GLY A 41 -31.97 -10.96 13.25
C GLY A 41 -30.70 -10.31 12.68
N PHE A 42 -29.51 -10.74 13.10
CA PHE A 42 -28.21 -10.24 12.61
C PHE A 42 -27.55 -11.24 11.65
N MET A 43 -26.86 -10.72 10.64
CA MET A 43 -26.06 -11.48 9.71
C MET A 43 -24.59 -11.48 10.18
N ARG A 44 -23.94 -12.64 10.07
CA ARG A 44 -22.51 -12.76 10.34
C ARG A 44 -21.68 -12.22 9.17
N GLY A 45 -20.70 -11.38 9.48
CA GLY A 45 -19.68 -10.92 8.55
C GLY A 45 -18.34 -11.64 8.75
N HIS A 46 -17.26 -11.01 8.29
CA HIS A 46 -15.90 -11.49 8.52
C HIS A 46 -15.52 -11.33 10.00
N GLY A 47 -14.69 -12.25 10.51
CA GLY A 47 -14.19 -12.18 11.89
C GLY A 47 -15.19 -12.63 12.97
N THR A 48 -16.33 -13.19 12.57
CA THR A 48 -17.34 -13.76 13.48
C THR A 48 -17.72 -15.18 13.09
N PHE A 49 -18.15 -15.95 14.07
CA PHE A 49 -18.74 -17.28 13.89
C PHE A 49 -19.93 -17.44 14.81
N VAL A 50 -20.80 -18.40 14.51
CA VAL A 50 -22.01 -18.68 15.29
C VAL A 50 -21.79 -19.95 16.09
N GLU A 51 -22.05 -19.88 17.39
CA GLU A 51 -22.00 -21.00 18.32
C GLU A 51 -23.03 -20.75 19.43
N ASP A 52 -23.85 -21.76 19.76
CA ASP A 52 -24.90 -21.67 20.79
C ASP A 52 -25.92 -20.51 20.56
N GLU A 53 -26.38 -20.33 19.32
CA GLU A 53 -27.28 -19.23 18.90
C GLU A 53 -26.73 -17.81 19.18
N ASN A 54 -25.43 -17.71 19.44
CA ASN A 54 -24.71 -16.48 19.70
C ASN A 54 -23.63 -16.26 18.65
N ILE A 55 -23.49 -15.01 18.22
CA ILE A 55 -22.39 -14.57 17.37
C ILE A 55 -21.20 -14.31 18.28
N LYS A 56 -20.13 -15.08 18.11
CA LYS A 56 -18.85 -14.95 18.83
C LYS A 56 -17.78 -14.39 17.89
N ALA A 57 -16.82 -13.66 18.46
CA ALA A 57 -15.68 -13.13 17.71
C ALA A 57 -14.67 -14.27 17.42
N SER A 58 -14.21 -14.41 16.18
CA SER A 58 -13.09 -15.33 15.84
C SER A 58 -11.72 -14.67 15.92
N VAL A 59 -11.67 -13.33 15.86
CA VAL A 59 -10.43 -12.55 15.80
C VAL A 59 -10.41 -11.46 16.89
N ALA A 60 -9.21 -11.08 17.31
CA ALA A 60 -9.03 -9.96 18.22
C ALA A 60 -9.17 -8.63 17.46
N GLY A 61 -10.16 -7.81 17.82
CA GLY A 61 -10.52 -6.67 17.00
C GLY A 61 -11.66 -5.81 17.54
N VAL A 62 -12.06 -4.83 16.74
CA VAL A 62 -13.19 -3.94 17.04
C VAL A 62 -14.40 -4.40 16.23
N ILE A 63 -15.60 -4.35 16.81
CA ILE A 63 -16.83 -4.66 16.09
C ILE A 63 -17.15 -3.52 15.13
N GLU A 64 -17.41 -3.88 13.87
CA GLU A 64 -18.02 -3.02 12.88
C GLU A 64 -19.43 -3.55 12.60
N LYS A 65 -20.43 -2.75 12.97
CA LYS A 65 -21.84 -3.04 12.74
C LYS A 65 -22.35 -2.17 11.59
N VAL A 66 -22.62 -2.80 10.45
CA VAL A 66 -23.19 -2.13 9.28
C VAL A 66 -24.59 -2.69 9.06
N ASN A 67 -25.62 -1.91 9.41
CA ASN A 67 -27.02 -2.34 9.41
C ASN A 67 -27.23 -3.60 10.27
N LYS A 68 -27.54 -4.73 9.61
CA LYS A 68 -27.71 -6.04 10.23
C LYS A 68 -26.45 -6.91 10.16
N LEU A 69 -25.41 -6.49 9.44
CA LEU A 69 -24.17 -7.24 9.30
C LEU A 69 -23.23 -6.90 10.46
N ILE A 70 -22.80 -7.93 11.19
CA ILE A 70 -21.82 -7.81 12.27
C ILE A 70 -20.50 -8.44 11.81
N SER A 71 -19.49 -7.62 11.63
CA SER A 71 -18.10 -8.05 11.39
C SER A 71 -17.20 -7.61 12.53
N VAL A 72 -16.13 -8.36 12.76
CA VAL A 72 -15.06 -7.94 13.67
C VAL A 72 -13.85 -7.60 12.82
N ARG A 73 -13.43 -6.34 12.85
CA ARG A 73 -12.23 -5.88 12.17
C ARG A 73 -11.01 -6.20 13.02
N PRO A 74 -10.10 -7.07 12.55
CA PRO A 74 -8.92 -7.45 13.32
C PRO A 74 -7.95 -6.27 13.45
N LEU A 75 -7.20 -6.23 14.54
CA LEU A 75 -6.16 -5.21 14.76
C LEU A 75 -5.01 -5.29 13.75
N LYS A 76 -4.73 -6.50 13.25
CA LYS A 76 -3.75 -6.76 12.18
C LYS A 76 -4.36 -7.70 11.16
N SER A 77 -4.35 -7.29 9.90
CA SER A 77 -4.78 -8.11 8.77
C SER A 77 -3.76 -8.03 7.64
N ARG A 78 -3.73 -9.09 6.82
CA ARG A 78 -3.17 -9.03 5.48
C ARG A 78 -4.12 -8.27 4.56
N TYR A 79 -3.63 -7.90 3.38
CA TYR A 79 -4.47 -7.26 2.39
C TYR A 79 -5.61 -8.18 1.94
N VAL A 80 -6.83 -7.70 2.07
CA VAL A 80 -8.04 -8.31 1.52
C VAL A 80 -8.46 -7.41 0.37
N GLY A 81 -8.27 -7.89 -0.86
CA GLY A 81 -8.52 -7.09 -2.05
C GLY A 81 -10.02 -6.92 -2.30
N GLU A 82 -10.38 -5.75 -2.82
CA GLU A 82 -11.70 -5.45 -3.37
C GLU A 82 -11.60 -5.19 -4.86
N ILE A 83 -12.72 -5.40 -5.57
CA ILE A 83 -12.78 -5.15 -7.01
C ILE A 83 -12.57 -3.65 -7.26
N GLY A 84 -11.65 -3.32 -8.17
CA GLY A 84 -11.26 -1.94 -8.47
C GLY A 84 -10.13 -1.39 -7.61
N ASP A 85 -9.60 -2.15 -6.65
CA ASP A 85 -8.44 -1.72 -5.88
C ASP A 85 -7.19 -1.62 -6.76
N VAL A 86 -6.47 -0.50 -6.62
CA VAL A 86 -5.15 -0.33 -7.23
C VAL A 86 -4.09 -0.94 -6.33
N VAL A 87 -3.27 -1.82 -6.89
CA VAL A 87 -2.21 -2.55 -6.18
C VAL A 87 -0.88 -2.43 -6.91
N VAL A 88 0.19 -2.41 -6.13
CA VAL A 88 1.54 -2.61 -6.65
C VAL A 88 1.94 -4.05 -6.31
N ALA A 89 2.49 -4.79 -7.26
CA ALA A 89 2.82 -6.20 -7.08
C ALA A 89 4.21 -6.53 -7.61
N ARG A 90 4.79 -7.62 -7.12
CA ARG A 90 6.04 -8.19 -7.66
C ARG A 90 5.77 -9.50 -8.38
N VAL A 91 6.29 -9.66 -9.58
CA VAL A 91 6.22 -10.93 -10.30
C VAL A 91 7.08 -11.96 -9.58
N ILE A 92 6.48 -13.10 -9.21
CA ILE A 92 7.17 -14.22 -8.55
C ILE A 92 7.68 -15.19 -9.61
N GLU A 93 6.78 -15.67 -10.46
CA GLU A 93 7.07 -16.67 -11.48
C GLU A 93 6.20 -16.45 -12.73
N VAL A 94 6.75 -16.83 -13.88
CA VAL A 94 6.04 -16.86 -15.16
C VAL A 94 5.56 -18.28 -15.43
N GLN A 95 4.25 -18.48 -15.48
CA GLN A 95 3.62 -19.76 -15.85
C GLN A 95 3.04 -19.68 -17.27
N GLN A 96 2.52 -20.80 -17.78
CA GLN A 96 1.87 -20.83 -19.09
C GLN A 96 0.64 -19.92 -19.08
N LYS A 97 0.62 -18.89 -19.95
CA LYS A 97 -0.47 -17.91 -20.13
C LYS A 97 -0.79 -17.01 -18.92
N ARG A 98 -0.06 -17.12 -17.81
CA ARG A 98 -0.28 -16.31 -16.61
C ARG A 98 1.01 -16.02 -15.85
N TRP A 99 1.05 -14.88 -15.19
CA TRP A 99 2.08 -14.53 -14.21
C TRP A 99 1.50 -14.69 -12.81
N ARG A 100 2.30 -15.25 -11.91
CA ARG A 100 2.00 -15.27 -10.48
C ARG A 100 2.68 -14.08 -9.83
N VAL A 101 1.93 -13.32 -9.05
CA VAL A 101 2.40 -12.04 -8.52
C VAL A 101 2.10 -11.92 -7.02
N ASP A 102 3.08 -11.40 -6.27
CA ASP A 102 2.97 -11.08 -4.85
C ASP A 102 2.31 -9.71 -4.67
N THR A 103 1.12 -9.71 -4.05
CA THR A 103 0.34 -8.52 -3.70
C THR A 103 0.15 -8.38 -2.19
N ASN A 104 0.91 -9.10 -1.34
CA ASN A 104 0.73 -9.06 0.12
C ASN A 104 -0.66 -9.50 0.64
N SER A 105 -1.42 -10.24 -0.19
CA SER A 105 -2.66 -10.92 0.21
C SER A 105 -2.39 -12.26 0.90
N ARG A 106 -3.46 -12.99 1.24
CA ARG A 106 -3.37 -14.35 1.80
C ARG A 106 -2.78 -15.36 0.81
N LEU A 107 -3.15 -15.22 -0.46
CA LEU A 107 -2.72 -16.06 -1.57
C LEU A 107 -2.04 -15.19 -2.61
N ASP A 108 -1.20 -15.78 -3.46
CA ASP A 108 -0.60 -15.06 -4.58
C ASP A 108 -1.65 -14.74 -5.63
N SER A 109 -1.52 -13.56 -6.24
CA SER A 109 -2.45 -13.10 -7.26
C SER A 109 -2.05 -13.60 -8.64
N ILE A 110 -3.00 -13.61 -9.56
CA ILE A 110 -2.82 -14.08 -10.92
C ILE A 110 -3.02 -12.92 -11.88
N LEU A 111 -2.04 -12.70 -12.76
CA LEU A 111 -2.15 -11.81 -13.90
C LEU A 111 -2.19 -12.65 -15.17
N LEU A 112 -3.31 -12.62 -15.88
CA LEU A 112 -3.47 -13.37 -17.13
C LEU A 112 -2.83 -12.62 -18.31
N LEU A 113 -2.29 -13.33 -19.30
CA LEU A 113 -1.86 -12.74 -20.57
C LEU A 113 -3.02 -12.00 -21.27
N SER A 114 -4.18 -12.66 -21.29
CA SER A 114 -5.48 -12.12 -20.83
C SER A 114 -5.69 -10.61 -20.68
N SER A 115 -5.04 -10.11 -19.67
CA SER A 115 -5.42 -8.91 -18.94
C SER A 115 -4.32 -7.86 -19.01
N VAL A 116 -3.33 -8.11 -19.86
CA VAL A 116 -2.17 -7.26 -20.08
C VAL A 116 -2.27 -6.59 -21.46
N ASN A 117 -1.87 -5.33 -21.53
CA ASN A 117 -1.78 -4.57 -22.77
C ASN A 117 -0.50 -4.95 -23.48
N LEU A 118 -0.57 -5.58 -24.65
CA LEU A 118 0.62 -5.86 -25.46
C LEU A 118 1.00 -4.63 -26.31
N PRO A 119 2.29 -4.39 -26.59
CA PRO A 119 2.70 -3.35 -27.54
C PRO A 119 2.09 -3.63 -28.92
N GLY A 120 1.38 -2.64 -29.47
CA GLY A 120 0.53 -2.77 -30.66
C GLY A 120 -0.97 -2.54 -30.41
N GLY A 121 -1.38 -2.35 -29.15
CA GLY A 121 -2.73 -1.93 -28.77
C GLY A 121 -3.74 -3.08 -28.59
N GLU A 122 -4.93 -2.74 -28.10
CA GLU A 122 -5.98 -3.69 -27.70
C GLU A 122 -6.55 -4.52 -28.88
N LEU A 123 -6.41 -4.04 -30.12
CA LEU A 123 -6.90 -4.72 -31.33
C LEU A 123 -6.01 -5.86 -31.86
N ARG A 124 -4.83 -6.09 -31.29
CA ARG A 124 -3.92 -7.16 -31.74
C ARG A 124 -4.46 -8.54 -31.36
N ARG A 125 -4.57 -9.44 -32.34
CA ARG A 125 -4.87 -10.87 -32.08
C ARG A 125 -3.70 -11.51 -31.35
N ARG A 126 -3.97 -12.08 -30.18
CA ARG A 126 -2.96 -12.75 -29.35
C ARG A 126 -2.55 -14.06 -30.00
N SER A 127 -1.27 -14.21 -30.29
CA SER A 127 -0.71 -15.39 -30.96
C SER A 127 0.03 -16.29 -29.96
N ALA A 128 0.31 -17.53 -30.36
CA ALA A 128 1.15 -18.44 -29.58
C ALA A 128 2.61 -17.92 -29.43
N GLU A 129 3.02 -16.97 -30.29
CA GLU A 129 4.33 -16.31 -30.18
C GLU A 129 4.37 -15.37 -28.97
N ASP A 130 3.25 -14.73 -28.63
CA ASP A 130 3.16 -13.87 -27.44
C ASP A 130 3.31 -14.70 -26.15
N GLU A 131 2.88 -15.97 -26.14
CA GLU A 131 3.11 -16.91 -25.03
C GLU A 131 4.60 -17.20 -24.82
N GLN A 132 5.36 -17.32 -25.92
CA GLN A 132 6.81 -17.53 -25.86
C GLN A 132 7.57 -16.26 -25.47
N MET A 133 7.04 -15.09 -25.81
CA MET A 133 7.61 -13.79 -25.46
C MET A 133 7.18 -13.27 -24.08
N MET A 134 6.39 -14.01 -23.30
CA MET A 134 5.92 -13.56 -21.98
C MET A 134 7.05 -13.11 -21.05
N ARG A 135 8.16 -13.84 -21.02
CA ARG A 135 9.34 -13.50 -20.21
C ARG A 135 10.03 -12.20 -20.64
N ARG A 136 9.85 -11.78 -21.90
CA ARG A 136 10.44 -10.52 -22.39
C ARG A 136 9.66 -9.29 -21.89
N TYR A 137 8.36 -9.44 -21.65
CA TYR A 137 7.52 -8.34 -21.15
C TYR A 137 7.67 -8.17 -19.64
N LEU A 138 7.47 -9.27 -18.91
CA LEU A 138 7.54 -9.32 -17.45
C LEU A 138 8.35 -10.54 -17.04
N ASP A 139 9.47 -10.28 -16.39
CA ASP A 139 10.36 -11.28 -15.85
C ASP A 139 10.20 -11.40 -14.33
N GLU A 140 10.79 -12.45 -13.78
CA GLU A 140 10.75 -12.75 -12.35
C GLU A 140 11.42 -11.63 -11.54
N GLY A 141 10.72 -11.11 -10.55
CA GLY A 141 11.19 -10.00 -9.71
C GLY A 141 10.80 -8.60 -10.19
N ASP A 142 10.25 -8.46 -11.40
CA ASP A 142 9.72 -7.19 -11.89
C ASP A 142 8.57 -6.66 -11.01
N LEU A 143 8.45 -5.34 -10.93
CA LEU A 143 7.36 -4.68 -10.24
C LEU A 143 6.32 -4.18 -11.23
N ILE A 144 5.06 -4.33 -10.88
CA ILE A 144 3.92 -3.91 -11.70
C ILE A 144 2.93 -3.10 -10.88
N SER A 145 2.29 -2.13 -11.51
CA SER A 145 1.04 -1.54 -11.04
C SER A 145 -0.11 -2.22 -11.78
N ALA A 146 -1.13 -2.64 -11.02
CA ALA A 146 -2.29 -3.31 -11.57
C ALA A 146 -3.54 -2.99 -10.76
N GLU A 147 -4.69 -3.30 -11.34
CA GLU A 147 -5.99 -3.18 -10.68
C GLU A 147 -6.58 -4.56 -10.45
N VAL A 148 -7.32 -4.74 -9.36
CA VAL A 148 -8.04 -5.98 -9.07
C VAL A 148 -9.28 -6.05 -9.96
N GLN A 149 -9.29 -6.99 -10.91
CA GLN A 149 -10.41 -7.20 -11.83
C GLN A 149 -11.54 -7.99 -11.18
N ASN A 150 -11.17 -9.10 -10.55
CA ASN A 150 -12.11 -10.05 -9.97
C ASN A 150 -11.43 -10.82 -8.85
N ILE A 151 -12.25 -11.39 -7.97
CA ILE A 151 -11.82 -12.20 -6.83
C ILE A 151 -12.42 -13.58 -7.05
N PHE A 152 -11.56 -14.60 -7.11
CA PHE A 152 -12.02 -15.98 -7.21
C PHE A 152 -12.62 -16.44 -5.88
N GLU A 153 -13.46 -17.48 -5.90
CA GLU A 153 -14.13 -18.02 -4.69
C GLU A 153 -13.15 -18.43 -3.58
N GLU A 154 -11.94 -18.84 -3.95
CA GLU A 154 -10.86 -19.21 -3.02
C GLU A 154 -10.20 -17.99 -2.34
N GLY A 155 -10.50 -16.77 -2.81
CA GLY A 155 -9.87 -15.52 -2.36
C GLY A 155 -8.61 -15.14 -3.13
N THR A 156 -8.28 -15.83 -4.21
CA THR A 156 -7.22 -15.44 -5.15
C THR A 156 -7.66 -14.21 -5.93
N LEU A 157 -6.79 -13.21 -6.06
CA LEU A 157 -7.09 -11.98 -6.82
C LEU A 157 -6.65 -12.14 -8.28
N SER A 158 -7.56 -11.84 -9.21
CA SER A 158 -7.25 -11.70 -10.63
C SER A 158 -6.94 -10.24 -10.92
N LEU A 159 -5.74 -9.97 -11.42
CA LEU A 159 -5.30 -8.62 -11.76
C LEU A 159 -5.48 -8.32 -13.25
N TYR A 160 -5.60 -7.04 -13.56
CA TYR A 160 -5.57 -6.54 -14.93
C TYR A 160 -4.83 -5.21 -15.04
N THR A 161 -4.21 -4.99 -16.20
CA THR A 161 -3.41 -3.80 -16.54
C THR A 161 -3.85 -3.26 -17.90
N ARG A 162 -5.16 -3.11 -18.12
CA ARG A 162 -5.71 -2.64 -19.41
C ARG A 162 -5.60 -1.13 -19.61
N SER A 163 -5.43 -0.35 -18.55
CA SER A 163 -5.16 1.09 -18.69
C SER A 163 -3.67 1.33 -18.91
N LEU A 164 -3.30 2.33 -19.73
CA LEU A 164 -1.91 2.75 -19.91
C LEU A 164 -1.28 3.32 -18.62
N LYS A 165 -2.12 3.69 -17.64
CA LYS A 165 -1.68 4.07 -16.29
C LYS A 165 -1.05 2.91 -15.51
N TYR A 166 -1.46 1.70 -15.86
CA TYR A 166 -0.98 0.45 -15.26
C TYR A 166 0.08 -0.19 -16.14
N GLY A 167 0.97 -0.97 -15.53
CA GLY A 167 2.02 -1.65 -16.26
C GLY A 167 3.25 -1.91 -15.40
N LYS A 168 4.38 -2.12 -16.06
CA LYS A 168 5.66 -2.34 -15.41
C LYS A 168 6.18 -1.04 -14.80
N LEU A 169 6.67 -1.15 -13.58
CA LEU A 169 7.31 -0.06 -12.86
C LEU A 169 8.81 -0.12 -13.14
N SER A 170 9.37 1.02 -13.54
CA SER A 170 10.76 1.15 -13.96
C SER A 170 11.66 1.57 -12.78
N GLN A 171 12.36 2.69 -12.88
CA GLN A 171 13.23 3.17 -11.82
C GLN A 171 12.42 3.83 -10.70
N GLY A 172 12.72 3.46 -9.47
CA GLY A 172 12.04 3.97 -8.28
C GLY A 172 12.34 3.11 -7.06
N VAL A 173 11.59 3.36 -5.99
CA VAL A 173 11.76 2.68 -4.71
C VAL A 173 10.42 2.14 -4.23
N LEU A 174 10.41 0.85 -3.88
CA LEU A 174 9.27 0.19 -3.24
C LEU A 174 9.39 0.31 -1.72
N VAL A 175 8.31 0.76 -1.08
CA VAL A 175 8.14 0.80 0.37
C VAL A 175 6.99 -0.13 0.74
N LYS A 176 7.24 -1.03 1.71
CA LYS A 176 6.24 -1.95 2.23
C LYS A 176 5.74 -1.41 3.57
N VAL A 177 4.43 -1.14 3.66
CA VAL A 177 3.73 -0.73 4.87
C VAL A 177 2.57 -1.68 5.15
N PHE A 178 1.96 -1.56 6.33
CA PHE A 178 0.75 -2.31 6.62
C PHE A 178 -0.41 -1.81 5.74
N PRO A 179 -1.17 -2.70 5.07
CA PRO A 179 -2.26 -2.31 4.18
C PRO A 179 -3.34 -1.48 4.87
N ALA A 180 -3.59 -1.75 6.16
CA ALA A 180 -4.55 -1.02 6.97
C ALA A 180 -4.22 0.48 7.18
N LEU A 181 -2.97 0.89 6.95
CA LEU A 181 -2.54 2.29 7.06
C LEU A 181 -2.83 3.11 5.80
N VAL A 182 -3.05 2.46 4.65
CA VAL A 182 -3.35 3.14 3.40
C VAL A 182 -4.84 3.48 3.35
N LYS A 183 -5.18 4.77 3.27
CA LYS A 183 -6.57 5.20 3.17
C LYS A 183 -7.08 4.94 1.74
N ARG A 184 -8.14 4.14 1.62
CA ARG A 184 -8.79 3.90 0.31
C ARG A 184 -9.40 5.20 -0.21
N ARG A 185 -9.03 5.61 -1.42
CA ARG A 185 -9.50 6.82 -2.10
C ARG A 185 -9.72 6.53 -3.59
N LYS A 186 -10.35 7.46 -4.30
CA LYS A 186 -10.59 7.30 -5.74
C LYS A 186 -9.30 7.39 -6.58
N MET A 187 -8.32 8.16 -6.11
CA MET A 187 -7.04 8.34 -6.79
C MET A 187 -5.93 7.81 -5.90
N HIS A 188 -5.09 6.95 -6.49
CA HIS A 188 -3.91 6.35 -5.85
C HIS A 188 -2.60 6.77 -6.52
N PHE A 189 -2.69 7.49 -7.64
CA PHE A 189 -1.57 8.06 -8.37
C PHE A 189 -1.48 9.54 -8.01
N HIS A 190 -0.35 9.93 -7.41
CA HIS A 190 -0.14 11.30 -6.97
C HIS A 190 1.19 11.80 -7.51
N ASN A 191 1.15 12.94 -8.21
CA ASN A 191 2.36 13.69 -8.54
C ASN A 191 2.51 14.77 -7.48
N LEU A 192 3.50 14.60 -6.62
CA LEU A 192 3.75 15.53 -5.52
C LEU A 192 4.51 16.76 -6.03
N PRO A 193 4.23 17.95 -5.47
CA PRO A 193 4.91 19.19 -5.85
C PRO A 193 6.41 19.17 -5.53
N CYS A 194 6.87 18.24 -4.69
CA CYS A 194 8.28 18.02 -4.38
C CYS A 194 9.10 17.44 -5.54
N GLY A 195 8.50 17.21 -6.71
CA GLY A 195 9.19 16.66 -7.88
C GLY A 195 9.37 15.14 -7.78
N ALA A 196 8.37 14.43 -7.27
CA ALA A 196 8.32 12.97 -7.26
C ALA A 196 6.88 12.47 -7.48
N SER A 197 6.74 11.28 -8.05
CA SER A 197 5.46 10.61 -8.23
C SER A 197 5.35 9.44 -7.24
N VAL A 198 4.17 9.29 -6.63
CA VAL A 198 3.88 8.24 -5.64
C VAL A 198 2.64 7.47 -6.06
N ILE A 199 2.73 6.15 -5.99
CA ILE A 199 1.62 5.23 -6.19
C ILE A 199 1.34 4.54 -4.86
N LEU A 200 0.15 4.79 -4.31
CA LEU A 200 -0.31 4.21 -3.05
C LEU A 200 -1.14 2.97 -3.32
N GLY A 201 -0.52 1.78 -3.31
CA GLY A 201 -1.25 0.53 -3.45
C GLY A 201 -2.07 0.20 -2.19
N ASN A 202 -3.33 -0.20 -2.36
CA ASN A 202 -4.22 -0.59 -1.25
C ASN A 202 -3.71 -1.81 -0.47
N ASN A 203 -2.77 -2.54 -1.06
CA ASN A 203 -2.09 -3.67 -0.44
C ASN A 203 -0.92 -3.29 0.49
N GLY A 204 -0.67 -2.00 0.68
CA GLY A 204 0.45 -1.51 1.49
C GLY A 204 1.78 -1.50 0.75
N TYR A 205 1.79 -1.78 -0.56
CA TYR A 205 2.95 -1.59 -1.41
C TYR A 205 2.88 -0.19 -2.03
N ILE A 206 3.82 0.66 -1.64
CA ILE A 206 3.91 2.04 -2.09
C ILE A 206 5.11 2.15 -3.02
N TRP A 207 4.89 2.69 -4.21
CA TRP A 207 5.95 2.94 -5.18
C TRP A 207 6.24 4.42 -5.28
N ILE A 208 7.52 4.78 -5.18
CA ILE A 208 7.99 6.17 -5.33
C ILE A 208 8.89 6.21 -6.55
N SER A 209 8.55 7.03 -7.53
CA SER A 209 9.34 7.22 -8.75
C SER A 209 9.65 8.70 -8.97
N PRO A 210 10.69 9.02 -9.77
CA PRO A 210 10.81 10.36 -10.32
C PRO A 210 9.55 10.74 -11.12
N PRO A 211 9.30 12.04 -11.33
CA PRO A 211 8.13 12.49 -12.08
C PRO A 211 8.25 11.99 -13.52
N LYS A 212 7.22 11.31 -14.00
CA LYS A 212 7.17 10.87 -15.39
C LYS A 212 6.97 12.10 -16.28
N SER A 213 7.82 12.28 -17.29
CA SER A 213 7.50 13.16 -18.41
C SER A 213 6.27 12.60 -19.13
N GLN A 214 5.26 13.45 -19.36
CA GLN A 214 3.96 13.06 -19.95
C GLN A 214 4.11 12.34 -21.31
N ASP A 215 5.24 12.53 -22.01
CA ASP A 215 5.53 11.92 -23.30
C ASP A 215 5.85 10.41 -23.25
N GLN A 216 6.08 9.83 -22.06
CA GLN A 216 6.30 8.37 -21.92
C GLN A 216 5.01 7.56 -21.71
N GLU A 217 3.83 8.20 -21.75
CA GLU A 217 2.55 7.50 -21.62
C GLU A 217 2.14 6.70 -22.87
N GLY A 218 2.88 6.79 -23.99
CA GLY A 218 2.37 6.32 -25.29
C GLY A 218 3.20 5.31 -26.11
N GLY A 219 4.41 4.93 -25.70
CA GLY A 219 5.34 4.22 -26.62
C GLY A 219 5.28 2.69 -26.60
N GLU A 220 5.34 2.07 -25.41
CA GLU A 220 5.71 0.65 -25.29
C GLU A 220 4.78 -0.17 -24.38
N GLY A 221 3.48 0.16 -24.34
CA GLY A 221 2.48 -0.62 -23.59
C GLY A 221 2.77 -0.76 -22.08
N GLY A 222 3.61 0.13 -21.53
CA GLY A 222 4.00 0.10 -20.12
C GLY A 222 5.07 -0.94 -19.77
N PHE A 223 5.84 -1.51 -20.70
CA PHE A 223 6.95 -2.45 -20.37
C PHE A 223 8.36 -1.87 -20.48
N ALA A 224 8.51 -0.62 -20.92
CA ALA A 224 9.80 0.03 -21.06
C ALA A 224 10.51 0.14 -19.71
N GLN A 225 11.66 -0.50 -19.57
CA GLN A 225 12.60 -0.20 -18.47
C GLN A 225 13.54 0.91 -18.95
N ASN A 226 13.24 2.16 -18.61
CA ASN A 226 14.17 3.28 -18.80
C ASN A 226 15.30 3.19 -17.75
N LEU A 227 16.16 2.17 -17.87
CA LEU A 227 17.34 1.98 -17.02
C LEU A 227 18.55 2.80 -17.49
N GLY A 228 18.51 3.33 -18.72
CA GLY A 228 19.62 4.03 -19.36
C GLY A 228 19.82 5.48 -18.88
N GLU A 229 18.78 6.12 -18.35
CA GLU A 229 18.86 7.48 -17.83
C GLU A 229 19.15 7.45 -16.32
N ALA A 230 20.23 8.12 -15.92
CA ALA A 230 20.57 8.24 -14.51
C ALA A 230 19.73 9.36 -13.88
N VAL A 231 18.85 9.00 -12.93
CA VAL A 231 18.11 9.99 -12.12
C VAL A 231 19.11 10.94 -11.45
N PRO A 232 18.93 12.27 -11.53
CA PRO A 232 19.84 13.22 -10.91
C PRO A 232 19.84 13.06 -9.37
N ARG A 233 20.96 13.44 -8.74
CA ARG A 233 21.15 13.29 -7.29
C ARG A 233 20.05 13.97 -6.47
N ASN A 234 19.59 15.14 -6.93
CA ASN A 234 18.53 15.91 -6.25
C ASN A 234 17.21 15.12 -6.17
N GLU A 235 16.76 14.55 -7.28
CA GLU A 235 15.54 13.72 -7.31
C GLU A 235 15.69 12.45 -6.45
N ARG A 236 16.87 11.82 -6.43
CA ARG A 236 17.10 10.66 -5.56
C ARG A 236 17.03 11.02 -4.08
N GLU A 237 17.50 12.21 -3.71
CA GLU A 237 17.42 12.69 -2.34
C GLU A 237 15.96 12.91 -1.91
N VAL A 238 15.15 13.52 -2.79
CA VAL A 238 13.70 13.67 -2.57
C VAL A 238 13.03 12.30 -2.38
N ILE A 239 13.32 11.34 -3.25
CA ILE A 239 12.76 9.98 -3.17
C ILE A 239 13.18 9.29 -1.86
N ALA A 240 14.44 9.44 -1.45
CA ALA A 240 14.95 8.89 -0.20
C ALA A 240 14.29 9.54 1.03
N ARG A 241 14.10 10.86 1.01
CA ARG A 241 13.39 11.62 2.05
C ARG A 241 11.94 11.15 2.15
N LEU A 242 11.20 11.11 1.04
CA LEU A 242 9.82 10.62 1.00
C LEU A 242 9.69 9.20 1.54
N ARG A 243 10.60 8.30 1.17
CA ARG A 243 10.64 6.95 1.73
C ARG A 243 10.73 6.98 3.26
N ASN A 244 11.63 7.80 3.80
CA ASN A 244 11.82 7.90 5.25
C ASN A 244 10.58 8.51 5.92
N CYS A 245 9.96 9.53 5.33
CA CYS A 245 8.70 10.11 5.83
C CYS A 245 7.56 9.09 5.86
N ILE A 246 7.39 8.29 4.81
CA ILE A 246 6.35 7.25 4.77
C ILE A 246 6.59 6.18 5.84
N LEU A 247 7.85 5.78 6.05
CA LEU A 247 8.22 4.85 7.13
C LEU A 247 8.01 5.47 8.52
N ALA A 248 8.26 6.77 8.68
CA ALA A 248 8.02 7.52 9.90
C ALA A 248 6.51 7.52 10.24
N LEU A 249 5.67 7.95 9.28
CA LEU A 249 4.21 7.94 9.42
C LEU A 249 3.68 6.53 9.73
N ALA A 250 4.23 5.50 9.08
CA ALA A 250 3.83 4.11 9.32
C ALA A 250 4.22 3.60 10.72
N LYS A 251 5.32 4.10 11.29
CA LYS A 251 5.70 3.83 12.69
C LYS A 251 4.75 4.53 13.66
N CYS A 252 4.40 5.78 13.38
CA CYS A 252 3.44 6.59 14.16
C CYS A 252 1.97 6.13 14.02
N LYS A 253 1.69 5.10 13.21
CA LYS A 253 0.33 4.58 12.95
C LYS A 253 -0.64 5.61 12.36
N LEU A 254 -0.11 6.61 11.67
CA LEU A 254 -0.91 7.61 10.96
C LEU A 254 -1.36 7.06 9.60
N MET A 255 -2.54 7.50 9.16
CA MET A 255 -3.07 7.12 7.85
C MET A 255 -2.26 7.77 6.72
N LEU A 256 -1.96 6.97 5.70
CA LEU A 256 -1.19 7.37 4.53
C LEU A 256 -2.14 7.75 3.39
N TYR A 257 -2.04 9.00 2.94
CA TYR A 257 -2.68 9.55 1.76
C TYR A 257 -1.86 10.75 1.27
N ASP A 258 -2.29 11.36 0.17
CA ASP A 258 -1.58 12.44 -0.52
C ASP A 258 -1.20 13.61 0.39
N THR A 259 -2.15 14.19 1.12
CA THR A 259 -1.85 15.35 1.97
C THR A 259 -1.02 14.99 3.20
N SER A 260 -1.21 13.80 3.79
CA SER A 260 -0.40 13.38 4.95
C SER A 260 1.07 13.17 4.58
N ILE A 261 1.34 12.61 3.40
CA ILE A 261 2.70 12.45 2.88
C ILE A 261 3.31 13.81 2.53
N GLN A 262 2.53 14.73 1.94
CA GLN A 262 3.00 16.07 1.62
C GLN A 262 3.36 16.87 2.88
N TYR A 263 2.49 16.87 3.90
CA TYR A 263 2.78 17.58 5.15
C TYR A 263 3.99 16.97 5.89
N ALA A 264 4.11 15.64 5.91
CA ALA A 264 5.29 14.99 6.47
C ALA A 264 6.57 15.33 5.68
N TYR A 265 6.47 15.52 4.37
CA TYR A 265 7.60 15.97 3.56
C TYR A 265 7.99 17.41 3.92
N ASP A 266 7.03 18.32 4.02
CA ASP A 266 7.29 19.72 4.38
C ASP A 266 7.92 19.85 5.78
N GLU A 267 7.46 19.06 6.75
CA GLU A 267 8.06 19.06 8.10
C GLU A 267 9.45 18.40 8.12
N SER A 268 9.69 17.42 7.26
CA SER A 268 11.01 16.79 7.14
C SER A 268 12.09 17.71 6.59
N LEU A 269 11.74 18.84 5.96
CA LEU A 269 12.72 19.81 5.46
C LEU A 269 13.52 20.50 6.58
N LYS A 270 13.06 20.42 7.83
CA LYS A 270 13.78 20.92 9.01
C LYS A 270 15.01 20.06 9.36
N TYR A 271 15.03 18.81 8.88
CA TYR A 271 16.00 17.79 9.24
C TYR A 271 16.76 17.27 8.03
N GLU A 272 17.96 16.74 8.26
CA GLU A 272 18.72 16.07 7.22
C GLU A 272 18.15 14.68 6.92
N ALA A 273 18.31 14.19 5.68
CA ALA A 273 17.67 12.94 5.24
C ALA A 273 18.04 11.70 6.09
N HIS A 274 19.22 11.72 6.72
CA HIS A 274 19.71 10.64 7.58
C HIS A 274 19.14 10.71 9.01
N GLU A 275 18.76 11.89 9.49
CA GLU A 275 18.21 12.12 10.83
C GLU A 275 16.77 11.62 10.92
N LEU A 276 16.05 11.54 9.80
CA LEU A 276 14.70 10.98 9.67
C LEU A 276 14.58 9.49 10.08
N LEU A 277 15.71 8.84 10.37
CA LEU A 277 15.75 7.48 10.88
C LEU A 277 15.72 7.42 12.42
N GLN A 278 16.04 8.53 13.10
CA GLN A 278 16.06 8.64 14.56
C GLN A 278 14.64 8.66 15.11
N GLN A 279 14.42 8.03 16.27
CA GLN A 279 13.07 7.88 16.84
C GLN A 279 12.44 9.22 17.24
N ASN A 280 13.24 10.12 17.82
CA ASN A 280 12.80 11.44 18.25
C ASN A 280 12.29 12.29 17.07
N VAL A 281 13.04 12.27 15.95
CA VAL A 281 12.67 12.99 14.72
C VAL A 281 11.41 12.38 14.09
N ILE A 282 11.30 11.05 14.07
CA ILE A 282 10.10 10.36 13.57
C ILE A 282 8.85 10.75 14.37
N TYR A 283 8.97 10.83 15.70
CA TYR A 283 7.88 11.24 16.56
C TYR A 283 7.48 12.70 16.31
N ASP A 284 8.46 13.62 16.28
CA ASP A 284 8.22 15.04 16.04
C ASP A 284 7.51 15.29 14.70
N ILE A 285 7.97 14.64 13.62
CA ILE A 285 7.31 14.71 12.31
C ILE A 285 5.89 14.16 12.39
N GLY A 286 5.68 13.05 13.08
CA GLY A 286 4.35 12.46 13.29
C GLY A 286 3.41 13.43 14.00
N GLU A 287 3.87 14.06 15.08
CA GLU A 287 3.08 14.97 15.91
C GLU A 287 2.71 16.23 15.15
N GLN A 288 3.70 16.87 14.50
CA GLN A 288 3.49 18.07 13.70
C GLN A 288 2.58 17.81 12.49
N THR A 289 2.77 16.67 11.81
CA THR A 289 1.90 16.28 10.69
C THR A 289 0.47 16.07 11.17
N GLN A 290 0.28 15.39 12.30
CA GLN A 290 -1.04 15.16 12.86
C GLN A 290 -1.72 16.47 13.30
N ALA A 291 -0.97 17.40 13.91
CA ALA A 291 -1.48 18.71 14.28
C ALA A 291 -1.97 19.48 13.03
N ARG A 292 -1.16 19.54 11.96
CA ARG A 292 -1.57 20.17 10.70
C ARG A 292 -2.77 19.51 10.03
N LEU A 293 -2.89 18.18 10.14
CA LEU A 293 -4.05 17.47 9.62
C LEU A 293 -5.33 17.83 10.38
N ARG A 294 -5.25 18.05 11.69
CA ARG A 294 -6.40 18.51 12.49
C ARG A 294 -6.85 19.90 12.09
N ASP A 295 -5.90 20.83 11.93
CA ASP A 295 -6.19 22.21 11.54
C ASP A 295 -6.76 22.33 10.12
N GLY A 296 -6.49 21.35 9.24
CA GLY A 296 -6.98 21.33 7.86
C GLY A 296 -8.31 20.62 7.66
N ASP A 297 -8.80 19.88 8.66
CA ASP A 297 -10.11 19.22 8.64
C ASP A 297 -11.23 20.09 9.27
N GLU A 298 -10.88 21.23 9.90
CA GLU A 298 -11.81 22.31 10.34
C GLU A 298 -12.15 23.29 9.20
#